data_AF-A0AAU5Y1H7-F1
#
_entry.id   AF-A0AAU5Y1H7-F1
#
_cell.length_a   1.000
_cell.length_b   1.000
_cell.length_c   1.000
_cell.angle_alpha   90.00
_cell.angle_beta   90.00
_cell.angle_gamma   90.00
#
_symmetry.space_group_name_H-M   'P 1'
#
loop_
_entity.id
_entity.type
_entity.pdbx_description
1 polymer ?
#
loop_
_entity_poly.entity_id
_entity_poly.type
_entity_poly.pdbx_seq_one_letter_code
_entity_poly.pdbx_strand_id
1 'polypeptide(L)'
;MKIVPGLLGAGLLLAACSTPPPAAPPTVTVTAPATLSPAPSVDPATLDWLDGFCAAIHGYRKRTNDEAAPGRSTPNSVAEAQKALSEELGGIADRTGEVVDRLTALPPAPVPLAETVRKAFVTKFTTARDRARDAKTTLDRAKPDDVASQDPAWQALTQAQQDVDGTYDPIAPLVESRELVAAAAVAPGCKA
;
A
#
# COMPACT_ATOMS: atom_id res chain seq x y z
N MET A 1 27.95 -12.83 -43.76
CA MET A 1 28.94 -13.91 -43.85
C MET A 1 28.38 -15.16 -43.18
N LYS A 2 28.34 -16.25 -43.95
CA LYS A 2 28.32 -17.69 -43.56
C LYS A 2 27.15 -18.20 -42.71
N ILE A 3 26.13 -18.68 -43.43
CA ILE A 3 25.32 -19.85 -43.12
C ILE A 3 26.14 -21.08 -43.52
N VAL A 4 26.27 -22.10 -42.65
CA VAL A 4 26.72 -23.46 -43.01
C VAL A 4 26.01 -24.50 -42.11
N PRO A 5 25.68 -25.70 -42.63
CA PRO A 5 24.46 -26.45 -42.32
C PRO A 5 24.71 -27.88 -41.79
N GLY A 6 23.61 -28.62 -41.58
CA GLY A 6 23.48 -30.00 -42.08
C GLY A 6 23.71 -31.12 -41.07
N LEU A 7 22.67 -31.91 -40.83
CA LEU A 7 22.79 -33.27 -40.30
C LEU A 7 22.00 -34.25 -41.19
N LEU A 8 22.77 -35.16 -41.78
CA LEU A 8 22.46 -36.42 -42.44
C LEU A 8 21.55 -37.30 -41.55
N GLY A 9 20.79 -38.29 -42.00
CA GLY A 9 20.74 -39.09 -43.21
C GLY A 9 19.95 -40.39 -42.89
N ALA A 10 19.43 -41.04 -43.93
CA ALA A 10 18.68 -42.32 -43.96
C ALA A 10 19.37 -43.47 -43.17
N GLY A 11 18.76 -44.59 -42.72
CA GLY A 11 17.53 -45.33 -43.03
C GLY A 11 17.86 -46.85 -43.03
N LEU A 12 16.92 -47.73 -42.62
CA LEU A 12 16.80 -49.19 -42.92
C LEU A 12 17.77 -50.17 -42.14
N LEU A 13 17.44 -51.33 -41.51
CA LEU A 13 16.44 -52.43 -41.70
C LEU A 13 16.19 -53.30 -40.43
N LEU A 14 14.96 -53.83 -40.35
CA LEU A 14 14.43 -55.15 -39.90
C LEU A 14 15.14 -56.04 -38.85
N ALA A 15 14.38 -56.38 -37.79
CA ALA A 15 14.45 -57.67 -37.09
C ALA A 15 13.05 -58.14 -36.67
N ALA A 16 12.80 -59.44 -36.75
CA ALA A 16 11.50 -60.09 -36.66
C ALA A 16 11.20 -60.71 -35.27
N CYS A 17 9.90 -61.01 -35.07
CA CYS A 17 9.31 -62.09 -34.29
C CYS A 17 8.77 -61.84 -32.85
N SER A 18 7.55 -62.40 -32.70
CA SER A 18 6.89 -62.92 -31.49
C SER A 18 6.04 -61.94 -30.67
N THR A 19 4.74 -61.93 -30.96
CA THR A 19 3.69 -61.29 -30.12
C THR A 19 3.30 -62.22 -28.97
N PRO A 20 3.47 -61.83 -27.69
CA PRO A 20 2.84 -62.50 -26.55
C PRO A 20 1.35 -62.10 -26.46
N PRO A 21 0.48 -62.96 -25.89
CA PRO A 21 -0.95 -62.63 -25.75
C PRO A 21 -1.14 -61.37 -24.90
N PRO A 22 -2.16 -60.53 -25.21
CA PRO A 22 -2.35 -59.26 -24.51
C PRO A 22 -2.64 -59.50 -23.03
N ALA A 23 -1.82 -58.87 -22.17
CA ALA A 23 -2.09 -58.76 -20.75
C ALA A 23 -3.38 -57.96 -20.53
N ALA A 24 -4.20 -58.42 -19.57
CA ALA A 24 -5.41 -57.71 -19.16
C ALA A 24 -5.09 -56.26 -18.76
N PRO A 25 -5.93 -55.28 -19.13
CA PRO A 25 -5.67 -53.88 -18.82
C PRO A 25 -5.61 -53.67 -17.30
N PRO A 26 -4.65 -52.87 -16.80
CA PRO A 26 -4.60 -52.52 -15.39
C PRO A 26 -5.89 -51.78 -15.01
N THR A 27 -6.54 -52.25 -13.96
CA THR A 27 -7.65 -51.54 -13.34
C THR A 27 -7.11 -50.25 -12.74
N VAL A 28 -7.39 -49.12 -13.40
CA VAL A 28 -7.07 -47.79 -12.89
C VAL A 28 -8.08 -47.48 -11.80
N THR A 29 -7.69 -47.70 -10.54
CA THR A 29 -8.46 -47.17 -9.42
C THR A 29 -8.31 -45.65 -9.44
N VAL A 30 -9.36 -44.96 -9.89
CA VAL A 30 -9.46 -43.52 -9.79
C VAL A 30 -9.60 -43.19 -8.30
N THR A 31 -8.50 -42.81 -7.67
CA THR A 31 -8.54 -42.13 -6.37
C THR A 31 -9.34 -40.86 -6.57
N ALA A 32 -10.49 -40.77 -5.91
CA ALA A 32 -11.31 -39.57 -5.90
C ALA A 32 -10.43 -38.36 -5.52
N PRO A 33 -10.59 -37.20 -6.18
CA PRO A 33 -9.82 -36.01 -5.85
C PRO A 33 -10.02 -35.72 -4.36
N ALA A 34 -8.91 -35.57 -3.64
CA ALA A 34 -8.94 -35.09 -2.27
C ALA A 34 -9.79 -33.81 -2.26
N THR A 35 -10.87 -33.82 -1.50
CA THR A 35 -11.65 -32.62 -1.19
C THR A 35 -10.67 -31.57 -0.68
N LEU A 36 -10.43 -30.54 -1.50
CA LEU A 36 -9.64 -29.38 -1.12
C LEU A 36 -10.25 -28.88 0.19
N SER A 37 -9.46 -28.88 1.26
CA SER A 37 -9.88 -28.25 2.50
C SER A 37 -10.28 -26.81 2.17
N PRO A 38 -11.46 -26.34 2.60
CA PRO A 38 -11.85 -24.96 2.38
C PRO A 38 -10.75 -24.05 2.92
N ALA A 39 -10.46 -22.97 2.19
CA ALA A 39 -9.55 -21.95 2.69
C ALA A 39 -9.99 -21.55 4.12
N PRO A 40 -9.05 -21.36 5.06
CA PRO A 40 -9.41 -20.94 6.40
C PRO A 40 -10.28 -19.69 6.30
N SER A 41 -11.47 -19.75 6.89
CA SER A 41 -12.38 -18.62 6.92
C SER A 41 -11.71 -17.49 7.69
N VAL A 42 -11.58 -16.32 7.06
CA VAL A 42 -11.13 -15.11 7.74
C VAL A 42 -12.18 -14.71 8.77
N ASP A 43 -11.74 -14.37 9.98
CA ASP A 43 -12.64 -13.83 11.00
C ASP A 43 -13.27 -12.52 10.50
N PRO A 44 -14.62 -12.37 10.53
CA PRO A 44 -15.28 -11.17 10.03
C PRO A 44 -14.85 -9.88 10.72
N ALA A 45 -14.56 -9.91 12.03
CA ALA A 45 -14.13 -8.71 12.74
C ALA A 45 -12.72 -8.28 12.31
N THR A 46 -11.81 -9.25 12.12
CA THR A 46 -10.48 -9.00 11.55
C THR A 46 -10.58 -8.43 10.13
N LEU A 47 -11.49 -8.97 9.30
CA LEU A 47 -11.71 -8.49 7.95
C LEU A 47 -12.21 -7.04 7.91
N ASP A 48 -13.28 -6.73 8.64
CA ASP A 48 -13.89 -5.40 8.67
C ASP A 48 -12.92 -4.35 9.23
N TRP A 49 -12.12 -4.73 10.25
CA TRP A 49 -11.10 -3.85 10.80
C TRP A 49 -10.02 -3.53 9.77
N LEU A 50 -9.53 -4.54 9.03
CA LEU A 50 -8.49 -4.35 8.03
C LEU A 50 -8.98 -3.55 6.83
N ASP A 51 -10.22 -3.76 6.42
CA ASP A 51 -10.88 -2.95 5.39
C ASP A 51 -10.82 -1.47 5.75
N GLY A 52 -11.29 -1.11 6.96
CA GLY A 52 -11.27 0.27 7.45
C GLY A 52 -9.85 0.83 7.62
N PHE A 53 -8.93 0.04 8.17
CA PHE A 53 -7.53 0.44 8.34
C PHE A 53 -6.86 0.78 7.01
N CYS A 54 -6.94 -0.13 6.03
CA CYS A 54 -6.37 0.10 4.70
C CYS A 54 -7.05 1.24 3.96
N ALA A 55 -8.40 1.34 4.03
CA ALA A 55 -9.15 2.39 3.36
C ALA A 55 -8.77 3.79 3.85
N ALA A 56 -8.46 3.96 5.14
CA ALA A 56 -7.97 5.23 5.68
C ALA A 56 -6.64 5.65 5.03
N ILE A 57 -5.69 4.72 4.91
CA ILE A 57 -4.36 4.98 4.35
C ILE A 57 -4.41 5.18 2.83
N HIS A 58 -5.20 4.39 2.13
CA HIS A 58 -5.42 4.56 0.70
C HIS A 58 -6.15 5.88 0.39
N GLY A 59 -7.09 6.30 1.23
CA GLY A 59 -7.72 7.61 1.14
C GLY A 59 -6.70 8.75 1.21
N TYR A 60 -5.77 8.68 2.18
CA TYR A 60 -4.66 9.63 2.28
C TYR A 60 -3.77 9.65 1.02
N ARG A 61 -3.39 8.47 0.51
CA ARG A 61 -2.58 8.34 -0.71
C ARG A 61 -3.27 8.96 -1.91
N LYS A 62 -4.54 8.61 -2.13
CA LYS A 62 -5.35 9.14 -3.22
C LYS A 62 -5.41 10.67 -3.15
N ARG A 63 -5.78 11.22 -2.00
CA ARG A 63 -5.89 12.68 -1.82
C ARG A 63 -4.54 13.38 -2.02
N THR A 64 -3.45 12.81 -1.49
CA THR A 64 -2.09 13.36 -1.69
C THR A 64 -1.73 13.43 -3.17
N ASN A 65 -2.06 12.38 -3.94
CA ASN A 65 -1.79 12.35 -5.37
C ASN A 65 -2.70 13.33 -6.15
N ASP A 66 -3.98 13.42 -5.77
CA ASP A 66 -4.95 14.35 -6.39
C ASP A 66 -4.50 15.82 -6.18
N GLU A 67 -4.01 16.17 -4.99
CA GLU A 67 -3.51 17.51 -4.65
C GLU A 67 -2.14 17.83 -5.29
N ALA A 68 -1.37 16.81 -5.68
CA ALA A 68 -0.09 16.96 -6.37
C ALA A 68 -0.23 17.19 -7.87
N ALA A 69 -1.46 17.16 -8.42
CA ALA A 69 -1.70 17.33 -9.85
C ALA A 69 -1.16 18.70 -10.36
N PRO A 70 -0.51 18.72 -11.55
CA PRO A 70 0.08 19.93 -12.10
C PRO A 70 -1.00 20.99 -12.40
N GLY A 71 -0.71 22.24 -12.06
CA GLY A 71 -1.66 23.35 -12.24
C GLY A 71 -1.45 24.54 -11.29
N ARG A 72 -0.58 24.41 -10.28
CA ARG A 72 -0.18 25.54 -9.44
C ARG A 72 0.75 26.48 -10.20
N SER A 73 0.36 27.74 -10.33
CA SER A 73 1.22 28.79 -10.86
C SER A 73 2.39 29.04 -9.93
N THR A 74 3.57 29.30 -10.49
CA THR A 74 4.73 29.75 -9.72
C THR A 74 4.41 31.09 -9.06
N PRO A 75 4.60 31.26 -7.74
CA PRO A 75 4.43 32.55 -7.08
C PRO A 75 5.33 33.63 -7.67
N ASN A 76 4.81 34.85 -7.83
CA ASN A 76 5.54 36.01 -8.36
C ASN A 76 5.96 37.01 -7.27
N SER A 77 5.64 36.75 -6.01
CA SER A 77 6.01 37.56 -4.85
C SER A 77 6.19 36.70 -3.59
N VAL A 78 6.80 37.28 -2.54
CA VAL A 78 6.97 36.60 -1.24
C VAL A 78 5.61 36.39 -0.58
N ALA A 79 4.71 37.37 -0.60
CA ALA A 79 3.34 37.20 -0.13
C ALA A 79 2.58 36.07 -0.86
N GLU A 80 2.71 35.95 -2.18
CA GLU A 80 2.12 34.83 -2.92
C GLU A 80 2.74 33.48 -2.54
N ALA A 81 4.07 33.44 -2.34
CA ALA A 81 4.77 32.23 -1.89
C ALA A 81 4.34 31.82 -0.47
N GLN A 82 4.22 32.79 0.44
CA GLN A 82 3.73 32.60 1.80
C GLN A 82 2.32 32.00 1.81
N LYS A 83 1.43 32.54 0.97
CA LYS A 83 0.06 32.01 0.83
C LYS A 83 0.07 30.57 0.30
N ALA A 84 0.83 30.30 -0.76
CA ALA A 84 0.93 28.95 -1.33
C ALA A 84 1.48 27.93 -0.30
N LEU A 85 2.53 28.28 0.42
CA LEU A 85 3.11 27.42 1.47
C LEU A 85 2.14 27.21 2.63
N SER A 86 1.38 28.23 3.01
CA SER A 86 0.32 28.12 4.02
C SER A 86 -0.81 27.18 3.59
N GLU A 87 -1.22 27.22 2.32
CA GLU A 87 -2.20 26.29 1.75
C GLU A 87 -1.66 24.85 1.73
N GLU A 88 -0.40 24.65 1.38
CA GLU A 88 0.23 23.32 1.40
C GLU A 88 0.30 22.74 2.82
N LEU A 89 0.72 23.53 3.81
CA LEU A 89 0.73 23.13 5.22
C LEU A 89 -0.68 22.81 5.73
N GLY A 90 -1.68 23.60 5.33
CA GLY A 90 -3.08 23.32 5.62
C GLY A 90 -3.54 21.98 5.02
N GLY A 91 -3.23 21.75 3.76
CA GLY A 91 -3.52 20.48 3.08
C GLY A 91 -2.89 19.28 3.80
N ILE A 92 -1.65 19.39 4.29
CA ILE A 92 -1.01 18.34 5.10
C ILE A 92 -1.78 18.11 6.39
N ALA A 93 -2.05 19.17 7.14
CA ALA A 93 -2.76 19.07 8.41
C ALA A 93 -4.15 18.39 8.22
N ASP A 94 -4.89 18.81 7.21
CA ASP A 94 -6.24 18.28 6.96
C ASP A 94 -6.21 16.78 6.62
N ARG A 95 -5.38 16.37 5.65
CA ARG A 95 -5.37 14.96 5.20
C ARG A 95 -4.79 14.02 6.26
N THR A 96 -3.80 14.47 7.04
CA THR A 96 -3.24 13.66 8.13
C THR A 96 -4.21 13.60 9.31
N GLY A 97 -4.92 14.69 9.60
CA GLY A 97 -6.02 14.70 10.58
C GLY A 97 -7.16 13.75 10.23
N GLU A 98 -7.58 13.72 8.96
CA GLU A 98 -8.60 12.77 8.50
C GLU A 98 -8.19 11.31 8.72
N VAL A 99 -6.91 10.97 8.53
CA VAL A 99 -6.40 9.62 8.83
C VAL A 99 -6.45 9.35 10.33
N VAL A 100 -6.04 10.29 11.18
CA VAL A 100 -6.13 10.15 12.63
C VAL A 100 -7.57 9.88 13.06
N ASP A 101 -8.52 10.65 12.55
CA ASP A 101 -9.94 10.51 12.88
C ASP A 101 -10.46 9.13 12.46
N ARG A 102 -10.15 8.70 11.23
CA ARG A 102 -10.56 7.37 10.73
C ARG A 102 -9.93 6.22 11.51
N LEU A 103 -8.63 6.27 11.78
CA LEU A 103 -7.91 5.22 12.52
C LEU A 103 -8.31 5.16 14.00
N THR A 104 -8.69 6.28 14.61
CA THR A 104 -9.16 6.33 16.00
C THR A 104 -10.63 5.92 16.13
N ALA A 105 -11.42 6.08 15.08
CA ALA A 105 -12.81 5.61 15.01
C ALA A 105 -12.94 4.09 14.81
N LEU A 106 -11.88 3.39 14.39
CA LEU A 106 -11.89 1.93 14.33
C LEU A 106 -12.14 1.33 15.71
N PRO A 107 -12.89 0.22 15.82
CA PRO A 107 -12.95 -0.53 17.06
C PRO A 107 -11.55 -1.04 17.44
N PRO A 108 -11.34 -1.45 18.71
CA PRO A 108 -10.10 -2.11 19.12
C PRO A 108 -9.77 -3.26 18.15
N ALA A 109 -8.50 -3.34 17.72
CA ALA A 109 -8.15 -4.37 16.75
C ALA A 109 -8.31 -5.78 17.36
N PRO A 110 -8.92 -6.74 16.64
CA PRO A 110 -9.06 -8.12 17.11
C PRO A 110 -7.71 -8.83 17.32
N VAL A 111 -6.68 -8.42 16.57
CA VAL A 111 -5.33 -8.98 16.64
C VAL A 111 -4.37 -7.97 17.31
N PRO A 112 -3.59 -8.36 18.35
CA PRO A 112 -2.69 -7.44 19.06
C PRO A 112 -1.66 -6.70 18.18
N LEU A 113 -1.14 -7.38 17.14
CA LEU A 113 -0.22 -6.77 16.18
C LEU A 113 -0.91 -5.62 15.42
N ALA A 114 -2.13 -5.84 14.94
CA ALA A 114 -2.91 -4.82 14.24
C ALA A 114 -3.15 -3.58 15.12
N GLU A 115 -3.43 -3.78 16.40
CA GLU A 115 -3.60 -2.68 17.36
C GLU A 115 -2.30 -1.89 17.58
N THR A 116 -1.18 -2.59 17.66
CA THR A 116 0.16 -1.97 17.78
C THR A 116 0.47 -1.10 16.57
N VAL A 117 0.21 -1.62 15.37
CA VAL A 117 0.43 -0.90 14.11
C VAL A 117 -0.50 0.30 13.99
N ARG A 118 -1.79 0.16 14.32
CA ARG A 118 -2.76 1.27 14.33
C ARG A 118 -2.29 2.41 15.22
N LYS A 119 -1.84 2.11 16.44
CA LYS A 119 -1.29 3.13 17.37
C LYS A 119 -0.05 3.82 16.82
N ALA A 120 0.86 3.07 16.19
CA ALA A 120 2.04 3.65 15.56
C ALA A 120 1.68 4.58 14.41
N PHE A 121 0.71 4.20 13.58
CA PHE A 121 0.22 5.03 12.47
C PHE A 121 -0.49 6.28 13.00
N VAL A 122 -1.41 6.15 13.96
CA VAL A 122 -2.06 7.29 14.63
C VAL A 122 -1.03 8.27 15.17
N THR A 123 0.03 7.79 15.81
CA THR A 123 1.11 8.64 16.33
C THR A 123 1.81 9.41 15.19
N LYS A 124 2.23 8.72 14.13
CA LYS A 124 2.89 9.34 12.97
C LYS A 124 2.03 10.40 12.31
N PHE A 125 0.77 10.08 12.01
CA PHE A 125 -0.16 11.03 11.39
C PHE A 125 -0.50 12.20 12.31
N THR A 126 -0.60 11.98 13.63
CA THR A 126 -0.82 13.07 14.61
C THR A 126 0.37 14.03 14.64
N THR A 127 1.61 13.52 14.70
CA THR A 127 2.82 14.34 14.68
C THR A 127 2.89 15.19 13.41
N ALA A 128 2.64 14.59 12.24
CA ALA A 128 2.62 15.31 10.98
C ALA A 128 1.54 16.39 10.93
N ARG A 129 0.32 16.06 11.37
CA ARG A 129 -0.81 16.99 11.46
C ARG A 129 -0.46 18.21 12.29
N ASP A 130 0.01 17.97 13.51
CA ASP A 130 0.25 19.02 14.49
C ASP A 130 1.42 19.91 14.04
N ARG A 131 2.50 19.32 13.50
CA ARG A 131 3.61 20.08 12.91
C ARG A 131 3.14 21.00 11.78
N ALA A 132 2.38 20.46 10.84
CA ALA A 132 1.90 21.23 9.69
C ALA A 132 0.93 22.35 10.12
N ARG A 133 0.00 22.06 11.04
CA ARG A 133 -0.93 23.03 11.63
C ARG A 133 -0.19 24.17 12.33
N ASP A 134 0.80 23.84 13.15
CA ASP A 134 1.51 24.83 13.97
C ASP A 134 2.42 25.71 13.10
N ALA A 135 3.06 25.13 12.08
CA ALA A 135 3.80 25.86 11.08
C ALA A 135 2.91 26.79 10.25
N LYS A 136 1.76 26.30 9.77
CA LYS A 136 0.74 27.13 9.09
C LYS A 136 0.34 28.31 9.96
N THR A 137 0.00 28.04 11.21
CA THR A 137 -0.43 29.05 12.16
C THR A 137 0.66 30.11 12.40
N THR A 138 1.92 29.71 12.42
CA THR A 138 3.06 30.62 12.57
C THR A 138 3.26 31.46 11.31
N LEU A 139 3.20 30.84 10.13
CA LEU A 139 3.34 31.51 8.83
C LEU A 139 2.21 32.50 8.57
N ASP A 140 0.97 32.16 8.93
CA ASP A 140 -0.21 33.02 8.78
C ASP A 140 -0.18 34.25 9.70
N ARG A 141 0.59 34.19 10.79
CA ARG A 141 0.80 35.33 11.70
C ARG A 141 1.99 36.21 11.31
N ALA A 142 2.88 35.72 10.45
CA ALA A 142 3.99 36.51 9.94
C ALA A 142 3.46 37.69 9.11
N LYS A 143 4.22 38.79 9.06
CA LYS A 143 3.85 39.93 8.21
C LYS A 143 3.87 39.47 6.74
N PRO A 144 3.00 40.03 5.87
CA PRO A 144 3.16 39.86 4.44
C PRO A 144 4.60 40.20 4.02
N ASP A 145 5.14 39.42 3.09
CA ASP A 145 6.51 39.54 2.57
C ASP A 145 7.64 39.26 3.58
N ASP A 146 7.35 38.62 4.71
CA ASP A 146 8.37 38.19 5.66
C ASP A 146 9.16 36.98 5.14
N VAL A 147 10.28 37.25 4.47
CA VAL A 147 11.18 36.24 3.93
C VAL A 147 11.71 35.29 5.01
N ALA A 148 11.93 35.78 6.24
CA ALA A 148 12.48 34.96 7.32
C ALA A 148 11.51 33.88 7.81
N SER A 149 10.21 34.04 7.54
CA SER A 149 9.17 33.06 7.89
C SER A 149 9.12 31.86 6.91
N GLN A 150 9.70 31.99 5.71
CA GLN A 150 9.60 30.99 4.65
C GLN A 150 10.38 29.71 4.98
N ASP A 151 11.65 29.84 5.36
CA ASP A 151 12.52 28.68 5.58
C ASP A 151 12.02 27.76 6.72
N PRO A 152 11.62 28.27 7.90
CA PRO A 152 11.06 27.42 8.95
C PRO A 152 9.77 26.72 8.52
N ALA A 153 8.92 27.39 7.74
CA ALA A 153 7.68 26.82 7.24
C ALA A 153 7.93 25.71 6.20
N TRP A 154 8.89 25.90 5.29
CA TRP A 154 9.32 24.87 4.35
C TRP A 154 9.92 23.66 5.06
N GLN A 155 10.78 23.89 6.05
CA GLN A 155 11.36 22.80 6.86
C GLN A 155 10.26 22.01 7.58
N ALA A 156 9.28 22.69 8.16
CA ALA A 156 8.16 22.04 8.83
C ALA A 156 7.29 21.24 7.84
N LEU A 157 7.05 21.76 6.63
CA LEU A 157 6.35 21.04 5.57
C LEU A 157 7.08 19.72 5.22
N THR A 158 8.38 19.80 4.95
CA THR A 158 9.21 18.61 4.64
C THR A 158 9.20 17.60 5.78
N GLN A 159 9.38 18.06 7.02
CA GLN A 159 9.38 17.18 8.19
C GLN A 159 8.00 16.54 8.41
N ALA A 160 6.90 17.26 8.18
CA ALA A 160 5.56 16.69 8.31
C ALA A 160 5.31 15.58 7.27
N GLN A 161 5.88 15.70 6.07
CA GLN A 161 5.86 14.63 5.07
C GLN A 161 6.70 13.42 5.52
N GLN A 162 7.89 13.67 6.07
CA GLN A 162 8.78 12.62 6.57
C GLN A 162 8.21 11.87 7.79
N ASP A 163 7.45 12.56 8.65
CA ASP A 163 6.85 11.96 9.84
C ASP A 163 5.91 10.77 9.49
N VAL A 164 5.25 10.84 8.32
CA VAL A 164 4.39 9.77 7.79
C VAL A 164 5.10 8.77 6.88
N ASP A 165 6.44 8.86 6.72
CA ASP A 165 7.19 7.88 5.94
C ASP A 165 6.99 6.46 6.47
N GLY A 166 6.96 5.51 5.54
CA GLY A 166 6.71 4.09 5.82
C GLY A 166 5.24 3.74 6.10
N THR A 167 4.31 4.69 5.99
CA THR A 167 2.86 4.41 6.17
C THR A 167 2.13 4.14 4.85
N TYR A 168 2.76 4.36 3.70
CA TYR A 168 2.13 4.22 2.37
C TYR A 168 1.69 2.80 2.04
N ASP A 169 2.41 1.79 2.54
CA ASP A 169 2.01 0.40 2.49
C ASP A 169 1.39 0.01 3.85
N PRO A 170 0.06 -0.06 3.97
CA PRO A 170 -0.59 -0.43 5.23
C PRO A 170 -0.37 -1.90 5.60
N ILE A 171 0.06 -2.77 4.68
CA ILE A 171 0.19 -4.21 4.90
C ILE A 171 1.62 -4.61 5.28
N ALA A 172 2.63 -3.88 4.81
CA ALA A 172 4.03 -4.11 5.16
C ALA A 172 4.29 -4.36 6.67
N PRO A 173 3.74 -3.58 7.62
CA PRO A 173 3.98 -3.82 9.05
C PRO A 173 3.20 -5.01 9.63
N LEU A 174 2.32 -5.66 8.85
CA LEU A 174 1.44 -6.75 9.30
C LEU A 174 1.90 -8.13 8.83
N VAL A 175 2.96 -8.21 8.03
CA VAL A 175 3.42 -9.44 7.35
C VAL A 175 3.81 -10.58 8.30
N GLU A 176 4.14 -10.26 9.55
CA GLU A 176 4.43 -11.23 10.61
C GLU A 176 3.19 -12.03 11.05
N SER A 177 1.97 -11.56 10.72
CA SER A 177 0.71 -12.26 11.02
C SER A 177 0.07 -12.83 9.76
N ARG A 178 0.07 -14.16 9.64
CA ARG A 178 -0.60 -14.86 8.53
C ARG A 178 -2.10 -14.58 8.47
N GLU A 179 -2.75 -14.45 9.62
CA GLU A 179 -4.17 -14.11 9.70
C GLU A 179 -4.45 -12.74 9.10
N LEU A 180 -3.65 -11.73 9.47
CA LEU A 180 -3.82 -10.37 8.96
C LEU A 180 -3.50 -10.29 7.47
N VAL A 181 -2.48 -11.00 6.99
CA VAL A 181 -2.16 -11.06 5.56
C VAL A 181 -3.29 -11.72 4.76
N ALA A 182 -3.84 -12.83 5.27
CA ALA A 182 -4.96 -13.52 4.62
C ALA A 182 -6.23 -12.64 4.57
N ALA A 183 -6.52 -11.93 5.65
CA ALA A 183 -7.63 -10.98 5.71
C ALA A 183 -7.43 -9.79 4.77
N ALA A 184 -6.22 -9.20 4.76
CA ALA A 184 -5.87 -8.08 3.88
C ALA A 184 -6.00 -8.43 2.39
N ALA A 185 -5.68 -9.67 2.01
CA ALA A 185 -5.80 -10.14 0.63
C ALA A 185 -7.24 -10.08 0.09
N VAL A 186 -8.23 -10.21 0.98
CA VAL A 186 -9.66 -10.21 0.61
C VAL A 186 -10.38 -8.91 0.96
N ALA A 187 -9.85 -8.12 1.91
CA ALA A 187 -10.38 -6.81 2.31
C ALA A 187 -10.42 -5.80 1.14
N PRO A 188 -11.60 -5.30 0.74
CA PRO A 188 -11.73 -4.31 -0.34
C PRO A 188 -10.85 -3.07 -0.15
N GLY A 189 -10.80 -2.52 1.06
CA GLY A 189 -10.03 -1.34 1.42
C GLY A 189 -8.52 -1.51 1.18
N CYS A 190 -8.00 -2.74 1.15
CA CYS A 190 -6.58 -3.02 0.92
C CYS A 190 -6.21 -3.22 -0.56
N LYS A 191 -7.16 -3.07 -1.50
CA LYS A 191 -6.94 -3.33 -2.95
C LYS A 191 -6.72 -2.07 -3.80
N ALA A 192 -6.51 -0.90 -3.19
CA ALA A 192 -6.47 0.39 -3.88
C ALA A 192 -5.06 0.93 -4.21
#